data_AF-A0A7Z9VCC9-F1
#
_entry.id   AF-A0A7Z9VCC9-F1
#
_cell.length_a   1.000
_cell.length_b   1.000
_cell.length_c   1.000
_cell.angle_alpha   90.00
_cell.angle_beta   90.00
_cell.angle_gamma   90.00
#
_symmetry.space_group_name_H-M   'P 1'
#
loop_
_entity.id
_entity.type
_entity.pdbx_description
1 polymer ?
#
loop_
_entity_poly.entity_id
_entity_poly.type
_entity_poly.pdbx_seq_one_letter_code
_entity_poly.pdbx_strand_id
1 'polypeptide(L)'
;MLADGVEASSRTLSDPTPTRVRQHVRNIVQARAQEEQLDECELTMSDLHRIEDAFVRVLNAIHHGRVKYPTEVDDSSGDSEGDSDSASDSASDSSQDPTVTTRRS
;
A
#
# COMPACT_ATOMS: atom_id res chain seq x y z
N MET A 1 20.41 -5.75 -23.93
CA MET A 1 19.71 -4.46 -23.68
C MET A 1 18.94 -4.54 -22.36
N LEU A 2 19.07 -3.52 -21.48
CA LEU A 2 18.49 -3.54 -20.12
C LEU A 2 16.96 -3.39 -20.13
N ALA A 3 16.45 -2.33 -20.74
CA ALA A 3 15.02 -2.02 -20.77
C ALA A 3 14.21 -3.15 -21.41
N ASP A 4 14.64 -3.67 -22.56
CA ASP A 4 13.96 -4.77 -23.25
C ASP A 4 13.92 -6.05 -22.39
N GLY A 5 15.02 -6.38 -21.71
CA GLY A 5 15.08 -7.55 -20.84
C GLY A 5 14.17 -7.41 -19.61
N VAL A 6 14.13 -6.22 -19.01
CA VAL A 6 13.24 -5.91 -17.89
C VAL A 6 11.78 -5.96 -18.33
N GLU A 7 11.43 -5.32 -19.45
CA GLU A 7 10.07 -5.30 -20.00
C GLU A 7 9.59 -6.71 -20.34
N ALA A 8 10.37 -7.45 -21.14
CA ALA A 8 9.96 -8.77 -21.63
C ALA A 8 9.79 -9.76 -20.48
N SER A 9 10.70 -9.74 -19.49
CA SER A 9 10.57 -10.61 -18.31
C SER A 9 9.47 -10.16 -17.36
N SER A 10 9.18 -8.86 -17.26
CA SER A 10 8.12 -8.36 -16.39
C SER A 10 6.73 -8.83 -16.83
N ARG A 11 6.53 -9.09 -18.13
CA ARG A 11 5.27 -9.62 -18.70
C ARG A 11 4.91 -11.01 -18.18
N THR A 12 5.88 -11.79 -17.69
CA THR A 12 5.64 -13.14 -17.16
C THR A 12 5.53 -13.16 -15.63
N LEU A 13 5.70 -12.02 -14.96
CA LEU A 13 5.64 -11.93 -13.50
C LEU A 13 4.18 -12.07 -13.02
N SER A 14 3.89 -13.17 -12.32
CA SER A 14 2.58 -13.40 -11.70
C SER A 14 2.45 -12.58 -10.42
N ASP A 15 1.38 -11.79 -10.30
CA ASP A 15 1.09 -10.88 -9.17
C ASP A 15 2.23 -9.86 -8.90
N PRO A 16 2.34 -8.82 -9.75
CA PRO A 16 3.43 -7.85 -9.71
C PRO A 16 3.23 -6.83 -8.57
N THR A 17 3.43 -7.25 -7.33
CA THR A 17 3.50 -6.32 -6.19
C THR A 17 4.74 -5.41 -6.29
N PRO A 18 4.70 -4.18 -5.76
CA PRO A 18 5.83 -3.24 -5.86
C PRO A 18 7.17 -3.81 -5.35
N THR A 19 7.13 -4.62 -4.29
CA THR A 19 8.30 -5.29 -3.73
C THR A 19 8.85 -6.35 -4.68
N ARG A 20 7.98 -7.18 -5.27
CA ARG A 20 8.39 -8.22 -6.23
C ARG A 20 8.94 -7.61 -7.51
N VAL A 21 8.31 -6.55 -8.02
CA VAL A 21 8.80 -5.80 -9.18
C VAL A 21 10.19 -5.24 -8.92
N ARG A 22 10.40 -4.60 -7.76
CA ARG A 22 11.73 -4.08 -7.38
C ARG A 22 12.79 -5.16 -7.32
N GLN A 23 12.51 -6.28 -6.65
CA GLN A 23 13.45 -7.38 -6.56
C GLN A 23 13.76 -7.97 -7.94
N HIS A 24 12.74 -8.13 -8.78
CA HIS A 24 12.86 -8.67 -10.14
C HIS A 24 13.74 -7.78 -11.02
N VAL A 25 13.49 -6.47 -11.04
CA VAL A 25 14.31 -5.49 -11.78
C VAL A 25 15.76 -5.53 -11.31
N ARG A 26 15.98 -5.50 -9.99
CA ARG A 26 17.32 -5.54 -9.41
C ARG A 26 18.09 -6.81 -9.82
N ASN A 27 17.44 -7.97 -9.78
CA ASN A 27 18.07 -9.23 -10.18
C ASN A 27 18.54 -9.18 -11.64
N ILE A 28 17.75 -8.61 -12.55
CA ILE A 28 18.10 -8.50 -13.97
C ILE A 28 19.27 -7.53 -14.16
N VAL A 29 19.23 -6.35 -13.54
CA VAL A 29 20.30 -5.36 -13.65
C VAL A 29 21.61 -5.93 -13.10
N GLN A 30 21.56 -6.61 -11.95
CA GLN A 30 22.72 -7.27 -11.36
C GLN A 30 23.27 -8.41 -12.21
N ALA A 31 22.41 -9.25 -12.79
CA ALA A 31 22.85 -10.32 -13.68
C ALA A 31 23.65 -9.76 -14.87
N ARG A 32 23.17 -8.66 -15.47
CA ARG A 32 23.86 -8.02 -16.61
C ARG A 32 25.19 -7.37 -16.22
N ALA A 33 25.26 -6.78 -15.03
CA ALA A 33 26.51 -6.26 -14.51
C ALA A 33 27.52 -7.38 -14.18
N GLN A 34 27.06 -8.54 -13.72
CA GLN A 34 27.92 -9.70 -13.42
C GLN A 34 28.39 -10.42 -14.69
N GLU A 35 27.59 -10.38 -15.76
CA GLU A 35 27.92 -10.94 -17.08
C GLU A 35 28.84 -10.01 -17.90
N GLU A 36 29.47 -9.00 -17.29
CA GLU A 36 30.40 -8.04 -17.93
C GLU A 36 29.78 -7.26 -19.12
N GLN A 37 28.44 -7.26 -19.25
CA GLN A 37 27.75 -6.63 -20.38
C GLN A 37 27.77 -5.09 -20.33
N LEU A 38 28.19 -4.51 -19.20
CA LEU A 38 28.19 -3.08 -18.93
C LEU A 38 29.62 -2.53 -18.75
N ASP A 39 30.66 -3.35 -18.96
CA ASP A 39 32.05 -3.01 -18.66
C ASP A 39 32.61 -1.88 -19.53
N GLU A 40 32.13 -1.76 -20.77
CA GLU A 40 32.49 -0.68 -21.69
C GLU A 40 31.60 0.57 -21.55
N CYS A 41 30.71 0.61 -20.56
CA CYS A 41 29.84 1.75 -20.29
C CYS A 41 30.38 2.59 -19.12
N GLU A 42 30.29 3.92 -19.22
CA GLU A 42 30.65 4.85 -18.13
C GLU A 42 29.53 4.95 -17.06
N LEU A 43 28.99 3.82 -16.63
CA LEU A 43 27.92 3.76 -15.62
C LEU A 43 28.49 3.49 -14.24
N THR A 44 28.12 4.32 -13.27
CA THR A 44 28.44 4.04 -11.87
C THR A 44 27.38 3.14 -11.24
N MET A 45 27.71 2.51 -10.11
CA MET A 45 26.71 1.77 -9.31
C MET A 45 25.53 2.66 -8.87
N SER A 46 25.78 3.96 -8.67
CA SER A 46 24.70 4.91 -8.38
C SER A 46 23.77 5.10 -9.57
N ASP A 47 24.29 5.07 -10.79
CA ASP A 47 23.47 5.19 -12.00
C ASP A 47 22.61 3.95 -12.19
N LEU A 48 23.16 2.76 -11.91
CA LEU A 48 22.38 1.51 -11.93
C LEU A 48 21.21 1.56 -10.94
N HIS A 49 21.41 2.06 -9.72
CA HIS A 49 20.30 2.25 -8.78
C HIS A 49 19.23 3.22 -9.30
N ARG A 50 19.63 4.32 -9.94
CA ARG A 50 18.69 5.28 -10.55
C ARG A 50 17.91 4.66 -11.71
N ILE A 51 18.56 3.82 -12.50
CA ILE A 51 17.94 3.05 -13.59
C ILE A 51 16.94 2.03 -13.02
N GLU A 52 17.31 1.29 -11.97
CA GLU A 52 16.40 0.36 -11.28
C GLU A 52 15.14 1.09 -10.77
N ASP A 53 15.30 2.22 -10.08
CA ASP A 53 14.19 3.01 -9.58
C ASP A 53 13.28 3.54 -10.69
N ALA A 54 13.86 3.94 -11.82
CA ALA A 54 13.11 4.37 -12.99
C ALA A 54 12.26 3.22 -13.56
N PHE A 55 12.84 2.02 -13.73
CA PHE A 55 12.10 0.85 -14.19
C PHE A 55 10.98 0.46 -13.23
N VAL A 56 11.25 0.44 -11.92
CA VAL A 56 10.22 0.10 -10.91
C VAL A 56 9.04 1.06 -10.98
N ARG A 57 9.29 2.38 -11.12
CA ARG A 57 8.22 3.37 -11.29
C ARG A 57 7.37 3.10 -12.52
N VAL A 58 8.00 2.86 -13.67
CA VAL A 58 7.30 2.60 -14.93
C VAL A 58 6.50 1.29 -14.86
N LEU A 59 7.11 0.22 -14.38
CA LEU A 59 6.43 -1.09 -14.26
C LEU A 59 5.26 -1.05 -13.27
N ASN A 60 5.40 -0.35 -12.14
CA ASN A 60 4.29 -0.18 -11.20
C ASN A 60 3.13 0.59 -11.83
N ALA A 61 3.42 1.62 -12.64
CA ALA A 61 2.39 2.37 -13.36
C ALA A 61 1.66 1.53 -14.42
N ILE A 62 2.37 0.62 -15.07
CA ILE A 62 1.80 -0.30 -16.08
C ILE A 62 0.93 -1.37 -15.40
N HIS A 63 1.41 -1.97 -14.30
CA HIS A 63 0.72 -3.09 -13.65
C HIS A 63 -0.42 -2.67 -12.72
N HIS A 64 -0.37 -1.48 -12.11
CA HIS A 64 -1.45 -0.95 -11.26
C HIS A 64 -2.26 0.12 -11.99
N GLY A 65 -2.76 -0.23 -13.19
CA GLY A 65 -3.42 0.66 -14.13
C GLY A 65 -4.37 1.68 -13.50
N ARG A 66 -4.35 2.90 -14.05
CA ARG A 66 -5.17 4.10 -13.75
C ARG A 66 -6.11 3.98 -12.54
N VAL A 67 -5.80 4.77 -11.50
CA VAL A 67 -6.66 5.00 -10.34
C VAL A 67 -8.11 5.22 -10.79
N LYS A 68 -9.02 4.38 -10.29
CA LYS A 68 -10.45 4.55 -10.46
C LYS A 68 -10.81 5.85 -9.72
N TYR A 69 -11.34 6.84 -10.43
CA TYR A 69 -11.81 8.06 -9.78
C TYR A 69 -12.78 7.70 -8.67
N PRO A 70 -12.70 8.33 -7.49
CA PRO A 70 -13.77 8.23 -6.50
C PRO A 70 -15.04 8.71 -7.22
N THR A 71 -15.94 7.78 -7.55
CA THR A 71 -17.30 8.15 -7.91
C THR A 71 -17.86 8.87 -6.72
N GLU A 72 -18.21 10.14 -6.94
CA GLU A 72 -18.79 11.04 -5.97
C GLU A 72 -19.82 10.28 -5.16
N VAL A 73 -19.59 10.19 -3.85
CA VAL A 73 -20.66 9.95 -2.90
C VAL A 73 -21.56 11.17 -3.00
N ASP A 74 -22.55 11.07 -3.89
CA ASP A 74 -23.58 12.09 -4.06
C ASP A 74 -24.47 12.04 -2.82
N ASP A 75 -24.20 13.03 -1.97
CA ASP A 75 -24.90 13.42 -0.76
C ASP A 75 -26.37 13.71 -1.11
N SER A 76 -27.22 12.67 -1.06
CA SER A 76 -28.66 12.82 -1.21
C SER A 76 -29.33 12.76 0.16
N SER A 77 -29.47 13.98 0.70
CA SER A 77 -30.69 14.46 1.36
C SER A 77 -30.99 13.88 2.74
N GLY A 78 -30.57 14.64 3.75
CA GLY A 78 -31.33 14.70 5.00
C GLY A 78 -32.73 15.24 4.75
N ASP A 79 -33.70 14.61 5.39
CA ASP A 79 -35.02 15.16 5.68
C ASP A 79 -35.36 14.76 7.13
N SER A 80 -35.52 15.79 7.97
CA SER A 80 -36.52 15.98 9.05
C SER A 80 -37.40 14.80 9.49
N GLU A 81 -37.94 14.67 10.69
CA GLU A 81 -38.13 15.47 11.92
C GLU A 81 -38.77 14.47 12.94
N GLY A 82 -38.58 14.65 14.25
CA GLY A 82 -39.75 14.90 15.09
C GLY A 82 -40.05 13.83 16.16
N ASP A 83 -39.60 14.13 17.36
CA ASP A 83 -40.35 14.10 18.63
C ASP A 83 -41.45 13.03 18.87
N SER A 84 -41.22 12.17 19.86
CA SER A 84 -42.29 11.80 20.81
C SER A 84 -41.69 11.41 22.16
N ASP A 85 -41.82 12.36 23.08
CA ASP A 85 -41.83 12.16 24.53
C ASP A 85 -42.70 10.96 24.93
N SER A 86 -42.16 10.07 25.76
CA SER A 86 -42.99 9.34 26.72
C SER A 86 -42.17 8.96 27.95
N ALA A 87 -42.30 9.80 28.97
CA ALA A 87 -41.97 9.48 30.33
C ALA A 87 -42.90 8.36 30.87
N SER A 88 -42.30 7.30 31.41
CA SER A 88 -42.85 6.51 32.53
C SER A 88 -41.64 5.84 33.20
N ASP A 89 -41.10 6.40 34.26
CA ASP A 89 -41.55 6.31 35.65
C ASP A 89 -41.21 4.97 36.31
N SER A 90 -40.66 5.12 37.52
CA SER A 90 -40.45 4.11 38.55
C SER A 90 -39.33 3.09 38.34
N ALA A 91 -38.52 2.72 39.33
CA ALA A 91 -38.25 3.17 40.69
C ALA A 91 -37.24 2.15 41.24
N SER A 92 -36.39 2.58 42.18
CA SER A 92 -35.72 1.72 43.17
C SER A 92 -34.64 0.77 42.58
N ASP A 93 -33.54 0.42 43.22
CA ASP A 93 -33.17 0.48 44.62
C ASP A 93 -31.68 0.15 44.71
N SER A 94 -31.01 0.74 45.70
CA SER A 94 -29.80 0.24 46.35
C SER A 94 -28.48 0.16 45.56
N SER A 95 -27.29 0.37 46.12
CA SER A 95 -26.80 0.90 47.39
C SER A 95 -25.27 0.73 47.31
N GLN A 96 -24.53 1.82 47.51
CA GLN A 96 -23.20 1.90 48.18
C GLN A 96 -22.00 1.17 47.53
N ASP A 97 -21.05 1.90 46.93
CA ASP A 97 -19.85 2.58 47.49
C ASP A 97 -18.62 1.67 47.72
N PRO A 98 -17.37 2.21 47.77
CA PRO A 98 -16.21 1.60 47.14
C PRO A 98 -15.17 1.18 48.18
N THR A 99 -14.44 0.08 47.96
CA THR A 99 -13.21 -0.14 48.75
C THR A 99 -12.12 -0.86 47.99
N VAL A 100 -11.07 -0.08 47.78
CA VAL A 100 -9.64 -0.36 47.67
C VAL A 100 -9.14 -1.67 48.33
N THR A 101 -7.97 -2.16 47.86
CA THR A 101 -6.84 -2.70 48.66
C THR A 101 -6.37 -4.15 48.39
N THR A 102 -5.09 -4.24 47.95
CA THR A 102 -4.07 -5.29 48.24
C THR A 102 -4.17 -6.61 47.47
N ARG A 103 -3.26 -6.96 46.55
CA ARG A 103 -1.80 -7.24 46.61
C ARG A 103 -1.46 -8.54 47.36
N ARG A 104 -0.59 -9.35 46.74
CA ARG A 104 0.05 -10.62 47.19
C ARG A 104 -0.80 -11.88 46.97
N SER A 105 -0.23 -13.02 46.61
CA SER A 105 1.16 -13.45 46.45
C SER A 105 1.21 -14.68 45.56
#